data_AF-A0A8I2G2R8-F1
#
_entry.id   AF-A0A8I2G2R8-F1
#
_cell.length_a   1.000
_cell.length_b   1.000
_cell.length_c   1.000
_cell.angle_alpha   90.00
_cell.angle_beta   90.00
_cell.angle_gamma   90.00
#
_symmetry.space_group_name_H-M   'P 1'
#
loop_
_entity.id
_entity.type
_entity.pdbx_description
1 polymer ?
#
loop_
_entity_poly.entity_id
_entity_poly.type
_entity_poly.pdbx_seq_one_letter_code
_entity_poly.pdbx_strand_id
1 'polypeptide(L)'
;MQNIELFILDKDGNIQPIGVAGELYIAGSGLARGYLNQPELTAEKFISAPASSYKPQPEKKKETDKRIHKTGDLVRWLPDGNMEFLGRMDHQVKIRGFRI
;
A
#
# COMPACT_ATOMS: atom_id res chain seq x y z
N MET A 1 -12.22 10.92 -1.35
CA MET A 1 -11.55 10.67 -0.06
C MET A 1 -10.32 11.56 -0.02
N GLN A 2 -10.23 12.48 0.93
CA GLN A 2 -9.04 13.34 1.06
C GLN A 2 -7.99 12.60 1.90
N ASN A 3 -6.71 12.74 1.53
CA ASN A 3 -5.53 12.23 2.25
C ASN A 3 -5.30 10.71 2.22
N ILE A 4 -5.59 10.05 1.09
CA ILE A 4 -5.12 8.68 0.81
C ILE A 4 -4.11 8.74 -0.32
N GLU A 5 -2.95 8.12 -0.12
CA GLU A 5 -1.91 7.94 -1.15
C GLU A 5 -1.76 6.45 -1.44
N LEU A 6 -1.59 6.10 -2.72
CA LEU A 6 -1.53 4.72 -3.20
C LEU A 6 -0.19 4.49 -3.91
N PHE A 7 0.47 3.40 -3.56
CA PHE A 7 1.74 3.00 -4.17
C PHE A 7 1.64 1.57 -4.70
N ILE A 8 2.21 1.33 -5.87
CA ILE A 8 2.41 -0.02 -6.40
C ILE A 8 3.90 -0.27 -6.33
N LEU A 9 4.31 -1.20 -5.46
CA LEU A 9 5.72 -1.46 -5.19
C LEU A 9 6.12 -2.88 -5.59
N ASP A 10 7.38 -3.05 -5.97
CA ASP A 10 8.01 -4.36 -6.03
C ASP A 10 8.42 -4.86 -4.62
N LYS A 11 8.97 -6.08 -4.57
CA LYS A 11 9.46 -6.70 -3.34
C LYS A 11 10.61 -5.94 -2.65
N ASP A 12 11.32 -5.11 -3.41
CA ASP A 12 12.49 -4.34 -2.96
C ASP A 12 12.09 -2.91 -2.56
N GLY A 13 10.81 -2.54 -2.70
CA GLY A 13 10.25 -1.25 -2.32
C GLY A 13 10.33 -0.18 -3.41
N ASN A 14 10.57 -0.55 -4.68
CA ASN A 14 10.61 0.40 -5.79
C ASN A 14 9.21 0.63 -6.38
N ILE A 15 8.91 1.87 -6.78
CA ILE A 15 7.66 2.18 -7.48
C ILE A 15 7.65 1.50 -8.85
N GLN A 16 6.55 0.81 -9.15
CA GLN A 16 6.33 0.22 -10.46
C GLN A 16 5.82 1.23 -11.49
N PRO A 17 6.32 1.18 -12.73
CA PRO A 17 5.82 2.01 -13.82
C PRO A 17 4.43 1.54 -14.29
N ILE A 18 3.79 2.35 -15.14
CA ILE A 18 2.52 2.01 -15.78
C ILE A 18 2.65 0.68 -16.52
N GLY A 19 1.65 -0.20 -16.34
CA GLY A 19 1.55 -1.51 -16.97
C GLY A 19 2.28 -2.65 -16.24
N VAL A 20 3.15 -2.34 -15.27
CA VAL A 20 3.92 -3.34 -14.52
C VAL A 20 3.23 -3.69 -13.21
N ALA A 21 3.12 -4.99 -12.93
CA ALA A 21 2.47 -5.49 -11.73
C ALA A 21 3.35 -5.30 -10.49
N GLY A 22 2.72 -4.96 -9.38
CA GLY A 22 3.32 -4.91 -8.05
C GLY A 22 2.25 -5.00 -6.98
N GLU A 23 2.68 -4.98 -5.73
CA GLU A 23 1.76 -5.03 -4.61
C GLU A 23 1.24 -3.63 -4.27
N LEU A 24 -0.06 -3.52 -3.96
CA LEU A 24 -0.69 -2.28 -3.55
C LEU A 24 -0.36 -1.95 -2.08
N TYR A 25 0.06 -0.72 -1.85
CA TYR A 25 0.27 -0.13 -0.53
C TYR A 25 -0.55 1.14 -0.39
N ILE A 26 -1.07 1.35 0.81
CA ILE A 26 -1.93 2.51 1.14
C ILE A 26 -1.24 3.33 2.22
N ALA A 27 -1.18 4.65 2.06
CA ALA A 27 -0.76 5.59 3.09
C ALA A 27 -1.85 6.63 3.37
N GLY A 28 -1.64 7.37 4.46
CA GLY A 28 -2.43 8.55 4.80
C GLY A 28 -3.28 8.37 6.05
N SER A 29 -4.18 9.34 6.29
CA SER A 29 -4.92 9.43 7.55
C SER A 29 -5.95 8.31 7.77
N GLY A 30 -6.24 7.51 6.73
CA GLY A 30 -7.16 6.37 6.80
C GLY A 30 -6.54 5.09 7.36
N LEU A 31 -5.25 5.07 7.71
CA LEU A 31 -4.61 3.88 8.25
C LEU A 31 -5.09 3.54 9.66
N ALA A 32 -5.40 2.26 9.88
CA ALA A 32 -5.67 1.75 11.22
C ALA A 32 -4.41 1.87 12.11
N ARG A 33 -4.59 1.98 13.42
CA ARG A 33 -3.46 2.01 14.38
C ARG A 33 -2.59 0.74 14.31
N GLY A 34 -3.23 -0.39 14.05
CA GLY A 34 -2.62 -1.71 13.97
C GLY A 34 -3.65 -2.80 14.26
N TYR A 35 -3.19 -4.03 14.40
CA TYR A 35 -3.98 -5.16 14.86
C TYR A 35 -3.98 -5.21 16.39
N LEU A 36 -5.17 -5.32 17.00
CA LEU A 36 -5.32 -5.35 18.45
C LEU A 36 -4.58 -6.55 19.05
N ASN A 37 -3.71 -6.29 20.02
CA ASN A 37 -2.88 -7.29 20.71
C ASN A 37 -1.98 -8.14 19.78
N GLN A 38 -1.70 -7.66 18.57
CA GLN A 38 -0.84 -8.34 17.60
C GLN A 38 0.25 -7.39 17.09
N PRO A 39 1.25 -7.04 17.94
CA PRO A 39 2.29 -6.08 17.58
C PRO A 39 3.18 -6.57 16.44
N GLU A 40 3.49 -7.87 16.38
CA GLU A 40 4.33 -8.46 15.33
C GLU A 40 3.65 -8.36 13.95
N LEU A 41 2.38 -8.77 13.85
CA LEU A 41 1.60 -8.63 12.61
C LEU A 41 1.41 -7.17 12.22
N THR A 42 1.25 -6.28 13.21
CA THR A 42 1.19 -4.84 12.96
C THR A 42 2.48 -4.34 12.35
N ALA A 43 3.64 -4.70 12.89
CA ALA A 43 4.93 -4.30 12.35
C ALA A 43 5.18 -4.88 10.94
N GLU A 44 4.68 -6.09 10.67
CA GLU A 44 4.79 -6.72 9.35
C GLU A 44 3.90 -6.03 8.29
N LYS A 45 2.67 -5.66 8.65
CA LYS A 45 1.70 -5.10 7.69
C LYS A 45 1.70 -3.57 7.63
N PHE A 46 2.20 -2.88 8.65
CA PHE A 46 2.29 -1.43 8.72
C PHE A 46 3.76 -1.01 8.78
N ILE A 47 4.39 -0.94 7.61
CA ILE A 47 5.82 -0.69 7.46
C ILE A 47 6.10 0.79 7.17
N SER A 48 7.35 1.20 7.34
CA SER A 48 7.80 2.50 6.83
C SER A 48 7.84 2.48 5.31
N ALA A 49 7.33 3.54 4.71
CA ALA A 49 7.34 3.74 3.29
C ALA A 49 8.78 3.95 2.79
N PRO A 50 9.15 3.33 1.65
CA PRO A 50 10.49 3.47 1.10
C PRO A 50 10.77 4.91 0.67
N ALA A 51 12.02 5.36 0.79
CA ALA A 51 12.39 6.74 0.46
C ALA A 51 12.09 7.11 -1.01
N SER A 52 12.10 6.11 -1.90
CA SER A 52 11.76 6.24 -3.33
C SER A 52 10.27 6.45 -3.58
N SER A 53 9.37 6.11 -2.65
CA SER A 53 7.93 6.20 -2.88
C SER A 53 7.38 7.63 -2.86
N TYR A 54 8.11 8.57 -2.25
CA TYR A 54 7.68 9.96 -2.16
C TYR A 54 8.43 10.85 -3.15
N LYS A 55 7.68 11.62 -3.95
CA LYS A 55 8.25 12.81 -4.59
C LYS A 55 8.61 13.82 -3.49
N PRO A 56 9.84 14.36 -3.45
CA PRO A 56 10.20 15.39 -2.49
C PRO A 56 9.31 16.62 -2.72
N GLN A 57 8.40 16.88 -1.79
CA GLN A 57 7.59 18.11 -1.78
C GLN A 57 8.21 19.09 -0.78
N PRO A 58 8.70 20.26 -1.22
CA PRO A 58 9.40 21.22 -0.36
C PRO A 58 8.49 21.88 0.69
N GLU A 59 7.17 21.89 0.49
CA GLU A 59 6.20 22.56 1.39
C GLU A 59 5.54 21.64 2.45
N LYS A 60 5.62 20.31 2.35
CA LYS A 60 5.05 19.42 3.37
C LYS A 60 6.01 19.27 4.55
N LYS A 61 6.00 20.28 5.43
CA LYS A 61 6.59 20.23 6.77
C LYS A 61 6.08 19.01 7.55
N LYS A 62 7.02 18.34 8.22
CA LYS A 62 6.84 17.29 9.23
C LYS A 62 6.21 16.01 8.69
N GLU A 63 7.05 15.02 8.40
CA GLU A 63 7.30 13.87 9.30
C GLU A 63 6.09 13.32 10.08
N THR A 64 4.89 13.36 9.51
CA THR A 64 3.72 12.67 10.02
C THR A 64 3.72 11.28 9.42
N ASP A 65 4.24 10.34 10.20
CA ASP A 65 4.03 8.90 10.10
C ASP A 65 4.02 8.39 8.64
N LYS A 66 5.23 8.26 8.06
CA LYS A 66 5.49 7.68 6.73
C LYS A 66 5.17 6.18 6.71
N ARG A 67 4.04 5.78 7.25
CA ARG A 67 3.62 4.41 7.40
C ARG A 67 2.73 4.06 6.23
N ILE A 68 2.98 2.90 5.64
CA ILE A 68 2.16 2.32 4.59
C ILE A 68 1.61 0.99 5.08
N HIS A 69 0.37 0.70 4.69
CA HIS A 69 -0.24 -0.60 4.90
C HIS A 69 -0.05 -1.48 3.67
N LYS A 70 0.52 -2.67 3.91
CA LYS A 70 0.68 -3.75 2.93
C LYS A 70 -0.64 -4.49 2.74
N THR A 71 -1.27 -4.33 1.57
CA THR A 71 -2.62 -4.87 1.34
C THR A 71 -2.63 -6.35 0.99
N GLY A 72 -1.57 -6.87 0.36
CA GLY A 72 -1.54 -8.18 -0.29
C GLY A 72 -2.22 -8.23 -1.66
N ASP A 73 -2.70 -7.11 -2.20
CA ASP A 73 -3.34 -7.06 -3.52
C ASP A 73 -2.29 -6.85 -4.62
N LEU A 74 -2.28 -7.72 -5.64
CA LEU A 74 -1.46 -7.57 -6.84
C LEU A 74 -2.21 -6.72 -7.85
N VAL A 75 -1.62 -5.59 -8.25
CA VAL A 75 -2.25 -4.58 -9.10
C VAL A 75 -1.24 -4.00 -10.09
N ARG A 76 -1.73 -3.27 -11.09
CA ARG A 76 -0.91 -2.39 -11.94
C ARG A 76 -1.65 -1.12 -12.30
N TRP A 77 -0.90 -0.05 -12.58
CA TRP A 77 -1.46 1.15 -13.20
C TRP A 77 -1.75 0.91 -14.68
N LEU A 78 -2.90 1.38 -15.13
CA LEU A 78 -3.26 1.49 -16.54
C LEU A 78 -2.89 2.90 -17.05
N PRO A 79 -2.69 3.07 -18.37
CA PRO A 79 -2.31 4.37 -18.95
C PRO A 79 -3.33 5.50 -18.71
N ASP A 80 -4.58 5.15 -18.44
CA ASP A 80 -5.67 6.08 -18.14
C ASP A 80 -5.70 6.52 -16.66
N GLY A 81 -4.76 6.03 -15.84
CA GLY A 81 -4.69 6.32 -14.42
C GLY A 81 -5.57 5.44 -13.53
N ASN A 82 -6.29 4.46 -14.10
CA ASN A 82 -6.98 3.45 -13.32
C ASN A 82 -6.02 2.36 -12.85
N MET A 83 -6.41 1.60 -11.83
CA MET A 83 -5.70 0.37 -11.44
C MET A 83 -6.47 -0.85 -11.89
N GLU A 84 -5.74 -1.81 -12.43
CA GLU A 84 -6.25 -3.16 -12.70
C GLU A 84 -5.85 -4.09 -11.56
N PHE A 85 -6.82 -4.82 -11.01
CA PHE A 85 -6.60 -5.86 -10.01
C PHE A 85 -6.28 -7.19 -10.68
N LEU A 86 -5.14 -7.79 -10.31
CA LEU A 86 -4.62 -9.01 -10.91
C LEU A 86 -4.74 -10.23 -9.99
N GLY A 87 -4.90 -10.01 -8.68
CA GLY A 87 -5.08 -11.09 -7.72
C GLY A 87 -4.56 -10.76 -6.33
N ARG A 88 -4.33 -11.82 -5.54
CA ARG A 88 -3.76 -11.76 -4.19
C ARG A 88 -2.33 -12.29 -4.22
N MET A 89 -1.45 -11.61 -3.50
CA MET A 89 -0.08 -12.07 -3.21
C MET A 89 -0.05 -13.14 -2.11
N ASP A 90 -1.08 -13.19 -1.28
CA ASP A 90 -1.25 -14.21 -0.25
C ASP A 90 -2.40 -15.16 -0.58
N HIS A 91 -2.63 -16.13 0.31
CA HIS A 91 -3.68 -17.14 0.16
C HIS A 91 -5.07 -16.64 0.58
N GLN A 92 -5.25 -15.33 0.78
CA GLN A 92 -6.51 -14.82 1.26
C GLN A 92 -7.60 -14.93 0.21
N VAL A 93 -8.69 -15.60 0.55
CA VAL A 93 -9.80 -15.82 -0.39
C VAL A 93 -11.01 -15.01 0.07
N LYS A 94 -11.65 -14.32 -0.87
CA LYS A 94 -12.98 -13.73 -0.65
C LYS A 94 -14.03 -14.68 -1.17
N ILE A 95 -14.69 -15.43 -0.28
CA ILE A 95 -15.82 -16.28 -0.65
C ILE A 95 -17.10 -15.55 -0.26
N ARG A 96 -17.91 -15.15 -1.25
CA ARG A 96 -19.22 -14.50 -1.04
C ARG A 96 -19.16 -13.25 -0.14
N GLY A 97 -18.09 -12.46 -0.24
CA GLY A 97 -17.89 -11.25 0.55
C GLY A 97 -17.24 -11.47 1.93
N PHE A 98 -17.02 -12.73 2.34
CA PHE A 98 -16.29 -13.06 3.57
C PHE A 98 -14.80 -13.20 3.27
N ARG A 99 -13.98 -12.58 4.12
CA ARG A 99 -12.52 -12.67 4.09
C ARG A 99 -12.10 -13.92 4.89
N ILE A 100 -11.53 -14.90 4.19
CA ILE A 100 -11.01 -16.15 4.76
C ILE A 100 -9.49 -16.14 4.63
#